data_AF-G0QKE5-F1
#
_entry.id   AF-G0QKE5-F1
#
_cell.length_a   1.000
_cell.length_b   1.000
_cell.length_c   1.000
_cell.angle_alpha   90.00
_cell.angle_beta   90.00
_cell.angle_gamma   90.00
#
_symmetry.space_group_name_H-M   'P 1'
#
loop_
_entity.id
_entity.type
_entity.pdbx_description
1 polymer ?
#
loop_
_entity_poly.entity_id
_entity_poly.type
_entity_poly.pdbx_seq_one_letter_code
_entity_poly.pdbx_strand_id
1 'polypeptide(L)'
;ISTFKGVQDELAQILLNNEQSSQVVQIILQNLIENIPKNAQKEYIQLFGLVSQIYQQKLLEFYPKILQFISKQIISNENNHLNSAISTTLGQFCQYTIKSIQDQEYLISIINLVSQHLIVNKTMQVSAMCLQGIIQSSPLDCILNIKDDLVIILINQAKSGHFITEGAQESILMALLALIICIEEQFRPYAKNIVPILVQNLVGQTARKITIDMIYTLGVLMGEELEQYLDQIVELVKICRCD
;
A
#
# COMPACT_ATOMS: atom_id res chain seq x y z
N ILE A 1 -4.92 -20.31 17.99
CA ILE A 1 -4.08 -19.28 17.33
C ILE A 1 -2.71 -19.83 16.88
N SER A 2 -2.27 -21.00 17.36
CA SER A 2 -1.00 -21.66 16.99
C SER A 2 -1.02 -22.58 15.76
N THR A 3 -2.17 -22.85 15.14
CA THR A 3 -2.30 -23.85 14.05
C THR A 3 -2.01 -23.30 12.65
N PHE A 4 -2.44 -22.08 12.33
CA PHE A 4 -2.29 -21.56 10.96
C PHE A 4 -0.84 -21.21 10.59
N LYS A 5 -0.07 -20.67 11.54
CA LYS A 5 1.36 -20.39 11.34
C LYS A 5 2.16 -21.68 11.12
N GLY A 6 1.89 -22.73 11.90
CA GLY A 6 2.51 -24.04 11.69
C GLY A 6 2.20 -24.63 10.32
N VAL A 7 0.96 -24.48 9.83
CA VAL A 7 0.58 -24.92 8.48
C VAL A 7 1.26 -24.09 7.39
N GLN A 8 1.44 -22.77 7.59
CA GLN A 8 2.20 -21.93 6.66
C GLN A 8 3.67 -22.32 6.61
N ASP A 9 4.28 -22.65 7.75
CA ASP A 9 5.68 -23.08 7.83
C ASP A 9 5.87 -24.45 7.16
N GLU A 10 4.94 -25.40 7.35
CA GLU A 10 4.96 -26.69 6.65
C GLU A 10 4.77 -26.53 5.14
N LEU A 11 3.83 -25.69 4.72
CA LEU A 11 3.63 -25.36 3.30
C LEU A 11 4.88 -24.70 2.71
N ALA A 12 5.51 -23.77 3.43
CA ALA A 12 6.75 -23.14 2.98
C ALA A 12 7.85 -24.20 2.74
N GLN A 13 8.00 -25.16 3.64
CA GLN A 13 8.96 -26.27 3.48
C GLN A 13 8.65 -27.14 2.26
N ILE A 14 7.37 -27.48 2.04
CA ILE A 14 6.96 -28.26 0.86
C ILE A 14 7.26 -27.49 -0.43
N LEU A 15 6.99 -26.19 -0.46
CA LEU A 15 7.24 -25.32 -1.62
C LEU A 15 8.74 -25.16 -1.90
N LEU A 16 9.55 -24.96 -0.86
CA LEU A 16 11.02 -24.90 -0.98
C LEU A 16 11.59 -26.20 -1.54
N ASN A 17 11.09 -27.36 -1.08
CA ASN A 17 11.51 -28.66 -1.61
C ASN A 17 11.14 -28.87 -3.09
N ASN A 18 10.23 -28.05 -3.65
CA ASN A 18 9.76 -28.11 -5.03
C ASN A 18 10.06 -26.83 -5.83
N GLU A 19 10.97 -25.97 -5.36
CA GLU A 19 11.20 -24.64 -5.93
C GLU A 19 11.62 -24.66 -7.43
N GLN A 20 12.25 -25.77 -7.86
CA GLN A 20 12.72 -25.98 -9.23
C GLN A 20 11.59 -26.36 -10.21
N SER A 21 10.41 -26.76 -9.75
CA SER A 21 9.34 -27.28 -10.60
C SER A 21 8.38 -26.18 -11.08
N SER A 22 8.48 -25.78 -12.34
CA SER A 22 7.57 -24.81 -12.97
C SER A 22 6.11 -25.31 -13.00
N GLN A 23 5.89 -26.62 -13.08
CA GLN A 23 4.55 -27.23 -13.03
C GLN A 23 3.88 -27.02 -11.67
N VAL A 24 4.65 -27.09 -10.57
CA VAL A 24 4.13 -26.87 -9.22
C VAL A 24 3.70 -25.41 -9.05
N VAL A 25 4.48 -24.45 -9.55
CA VAL A 25 4.11 -23.02 -9.59
C VAL A 25 2.82 -22.83 -10.36
N GLN A 26 2.70 -23.43 -11.55
CA GLN A 26 1.51 -23.32 -12.39
C GLN A 26 0.26 -23.87 -11.70
N ILE A 27 0.35 -25.04 -11.06
CA ILE A 27 -0.77 -25.66 -10.33
C ILE A 27 -1.17 -24.79 -9.13
N ILE A 28 -0.19 -24.27 -8.38
CA ILE A 28 -0.46 -23.40 -7.24
C ILE A 28 -1.17 -22.13 -7.71
N LEU A 29 -0.63 -21.45 -8.72
CA LEU A 29 -1.22 -20.24 -9.26
C LEU A 29 -2.61 -20.49 -9.83
N GLN A 30 -2.83 -21.62 -10.50
CA GLN A 30 -4.14 -21.96 -11.03
C GLN A 30 -5.18 -22.15 -9.89
N ASN A 31 -4.81 -22.83 -8.81
CA ASN A 31 -5.68 -23.01 -7.65
C ASN A 31 -5.88 -21.71 -6.85
N LEU A 32 -4.83 -20.88 -6.72
CA LEU A 32 -4.90 -19.59 -6.02
C LEU A 32 -5.73 -18.55 -6.79
N ILE A 33 -5.74 -18.61 -8.13
CA ILE A 33 -6.37 -17.56 -8.96
C ILE A 33 -7.81 -17.91 -9.35
N GLU A 34 -8.11 -19.19 -9.60
CA GLU A 34 -9.36 -19.57 -10.26
C GLU A 34 -10.50 -19.91 -9.28
N ASN A 35 -10.24 -20.53 -8.12
CA ASN A 35 -11.29 -21.03 -7.22
C ASN A 35 -10.95 -20.88 -5.72
N ILE A 36 -11.03 -19.66 -5.19
CA ILE A 36 -10.85 -19.46 -3.74
C ILE A 36 -12.19 -19.53 -3.00
N PRO A 37 -12.35 -20.45 -2.02
CA PRO A 37 -13.50 -20.49 -1.12
C PRO A 37 -13.63 -19.18 -0.34
N LYS A 38 -14.85 -18.59 -0.26
CA LYS A 38 -15.09 -17.31 0.43
C LYS A 38 -14.56 -17.27 1.87
N ASN A 39 -14.67 -18.39 2.59
CA ASN A 39 -14.23 -18.55 3.97
C ASN A 39 -12.71 -18.71 4.15
N ALA A 40 -11.95 -18.91 3.07
CA ALA A 40 -10.50 -19.07 3.08
C ALA A 40 -9.77 -18.00 2.25
N GLN A 41 -10.48 -16.95 1.81
CA GLN A 41 -9.93 -15.94 0.90
C GLN A 41 -8.69 -15.26 1.46
N LYS A 42 -8.72 -14.90 2.75
CA LYS A 42 -7.61 -14.22 3.40
C LYS A 42 -6.35 -15.07 3.40
N GLU A 43 -6.49 -16.34 3.74
CA GLU A 43 -5.42 -17.32 3.84
C GLU A 43 -4.78 -17.59 2.48
N TYR A 44 -5.59 -17.71 1.43
CA TYR A 44 -5.13 -17.91 0.05
C TYR A 44 -4.40 -16.67 -0.50
N ILE A 45 -4.91 -15.47 -0.21
CA ILE A 45 -4.21 -14.22 -0.55
C ILE A 45 -2.84 -14.18 0.14
N GLN A 46 -2.78 -14.47 1.45
CA GLN A 46 -1.52 -14.51 2.19
C GLN A 46 -0.56 -15.59 1.68
N LEU A 47 -1.07 -16.75 1.26
CA LEU A 47 -0.27 -17.81 0.65
C LEU A 47 0.38 -17.34 -0.65
N PHE A 48 -0.29 -16.53 -1.46
CA PHE A 48 0.33 -15.91 -2.64
C PHE A 48 1.52 -15.02 -2.26
N GLY A 49 1.41 -14.31 -1.14
CA GLY A 49 2.51 -13.55 -0.57
C GLY A 49 3.73 -14.42 -0.28
N LEU A 50 3.55 -15.55 0.40
CA LEU A 50 4.60 -16.55 0.65
C LEU A 50 5.19 -17.13 -0.64
N VAL A 51 4.34 -17.44 -1.63
CA VAL A 51 4.76 -17.94 -2.94
C VAL A 51 5.68 -16.92 -3.64
N SER A 52 5.44 -15.62 -3.49
CA SER A 52 6.34 -14.57 -4.02
C SER A 52 7.73 -14.57 -3.38
N GLN A 53 7.83 -14.91 -2.11
CA GLN A 53 9.11 -15.01 -1.40
C GLN A 53 9.94 -16.19 -1.91
N ILE A 54 9.28 -17.32 -2.18
CA ILE A 54 9.92 -18.58 -2.56
C ILE A 54 10.32 -18.58 -4.04
N TYR A 55 9.40 -18.20 -4.93
CA TYR A 55 9.61 -18.33 -6.38
C TYR A 55 10.12 -17.06 -7.05
N GLN A 56 9.98 -15.89 -6.41
CA GLN A 56 10.59 -14.62 -6.84
C GLN A 56 10.34 -14.35 -8.34
N GLN A 57 11.39 -14.06 -9.11
CA GLN A 57 11.35 -13.78 -10.55
C GLN A 57 10.61 -14.83 -11.40
N LYS A 58 10.54 -16.11 -10.98
CA LYS A 58 9.81 -17.14 -11.74
C LYS A 58 8.32 -16.83 -11.86
N LEU A 59 7.77 -16.03 -10.94
CA LEU A 59 6.37 -15.60 -11.01
C LEU A 59 6.08 -14.63 -12.15
N LEU A 60 7.10 -14.01 -12.75
CA LEU A 60 6.91 -13.05 -13.84
C LEU A 60 6.33 -13.70 -15.09
N GLU A 61 6.56 -15.00 -15.30
CA GLU A 61 5.93 -15.78 -16.38
C GLU A 61 4.39 -15.75 -16.30
N PHE A 62 3.86 -15.54 -15.09
CA PHE A 62 2.43 -15.50 -14.81
C PHE A 62 1.92 -14.09 -14.50
N TYR A 63 2.74 -13.07 -14.74
CA TYR A 63 2.46 -11.68 -14.36
C TYR A 63 1.07 -11.17 -14.78
N PRO A 64 0.59 -11.38 -16.02
CA PRO A 64 -0.75 -10.92 -16.41
C PRO A 64 -1.87 -11.54 -15.56
N LYS A 65 -1.76 -12.84 -15.22
CA LYS A 65 -2.74 -13.53 -14.37
C LYS A 65 -2.69 -13.03 -12.93
N ILE A 66 -1.49 -12.73 -12.43
CA ILE A 66 -1.26 -12.16 -11.10
C ILE A 66 -1.91 -10.78 -10.99
N LEU A 67 -1.73 -9.92 -11.99
CA LEU A 67 -2.39 -8.61 -12.02
C LEU A 67 -3.92 -8.73 -12.05
N GLN A 68 -4.45 -9.63 -12.86
CA GLN A 68 -5.90 -9.90 -12.89
C GLN A 68 -6.42 -10.39 -11.54
N PHE A 69 -5.66 -11.27 -10.88
CA PHE A 69 -5.98 -11.75 -9.55
C PHE A 69 -6.02 -10.60 -8.53
N ILE A 70 -4.98 -9.77 -8.45
CA ILE A 70 -4.92 -8.63 -7.52
C ILE A 70 -6.08 -7.67 -7.78
N SER A 71 -6.33 -7.31 -9.04
CA SER A 71 -7.44 -6.42 -9.41
C SER A 71 -8.79 -6.99 -8.98
N LYS A 72 -9.01 -8.30 -9.21
CA LYS A 72 -10.23 -8.99 -8.76
C LYS A 72 -10.38 -8.93 -7.24
N GLN A 73 -9.30 -9.16 -6.48
CA GLN A 73 -9.35 -9.10 -5.02
C GLN A 73 -9.66 -7.68 -4.51
N ILE A 74 -9.09 -6.64 -5.13
CA ILE A 74 -9.40 -5.24 -4.82
C ILE A 74 -10.89 -4.95 -5.02
N ILE A 75 -11.44 -5.34 -6.17
CA ILE A 75 -12.84 -5.07 -6.54
C ILE A 75 -13.84 -5.86 -5.68
N SER A 76 -13.55 -7.14 -5.42
CA SER A 76 -14.51 -8.03 -4.74
C SER A 76 -14.58 -7.86 -3.22
N ASN A 77 -13.73 -7.01 -2.64
CA ASN A 77 -13.59 -6.88 -1.19
C ASN A 77 -14.64 -5.93 -0.59
N GLU A 78 -15.85 -6.43 -0.41
CA GLU A 78 -17.00 -5.60 -0.02
C GLU A 78 -16.96 -5.10 1.44
N ASN A 79 -16.28 -5.84 2.33
CA ASN A 79 -16.32 -5.62 3.78
C ASN A 79 -14.98 -5.20 4.38
N ASN A 80 -14.01 -4.76 3.57
CA ASN A 80 -12.66 -4.32 3.98
C ASN A 80 -11.80 -5.35 4.75
N HIS A 81 -12.34 -6.50 5.14
CA HIS A 81 -11.67 -7.55 5.92
C HIS A 81 -10.43 -8.15 5.25
N LEU A 82 -10.31 -8.01 3.92
CA LEU A 82 -9.15 -8.48 3.15
C LEU A 82 -8.13 -7.37 2.86
N ASN A 83 -8.38 -6.10 3.20
CA ASN A 83 -7.54 -4.97 2.79
C ASN A 83 -6.06 -5.20 3.15
N SER A 84 -5.80 -5.54 4.42
CA SER A 84 -4.46 -5.80 4.92
C SER A 84 -3.80 -7.00 4.26
N ALA A 85 -4.55 -8.08 4.00
CA ALA A 85 -4.00 -9.27 3.34
C ALA A 85 -3.61 -8.95 1.88
N ILE A 86 -4.45 -8.24 1.14
CA ILE A 86 -4.20 -7.84 -0.24
C ILE A 86 -2.98 -6.90 -0.31
N SER A 87 -2.97 -5.84 0.50
CA SER A 87 -1.87 -4.88 0.56
C SER A 87 -0.54 -5.55 0.93
N THR A 88 -0.51 -6.36 1.98
CA THR A 88 0.71 -7.07 2.42
C THR A 88 1.22 -8.00 1.32
N THR A 89 0.31 -8.73 0.68
CA THR A 89 0.64 -9.67 -0.40
C THR A 89 1.21 -8.96 -1.61
N LEU A 90 0.65 -7.81 -1.99
CA LEU A 90 1.17 -7.00 -3.09
C LEU A 90 2.53 -6.38 -2.75
N GLY A 91 2.72 -5.90 -1.52
CA GLY A 91 4.01 -5.43 -1.01
C GLY A 91 5.06 -6.54 -1.10
N GLN A 92 4.75 -7.75 -0.64
CA GLN A 92 5.64 -8.90 -0.78
C GLN A 92 5.96 -9.22 -2.24
N PHE A 93 4.96 -9.21 -3.13
CA PHE A 93 5.22 -9.40 -4.56
C PHE A 93 6.18 -8.34 -5.12
N CYS A 94 6.03 -7.07 -4.75
CA CYS A 94 6.97 -6.02 -5.14
C CYS A 94 8.38 -6.24 -4.55
N GLN A 95 8.45 -6.62 -3.27
CA GLN A 95 9.70 -6.82 -2.53
C GLN A 95 10.52 -8.02 -3.03
N TYR A 96 9.87 -9.13 -3.37
CA TYR A 96 10.56 -10.38 -3.69
C TYR A 96 10.60 -10.68 -5.18
N THR A 97 9.58 -10.25 -5.94
CA THR A 97 9.53 -10.46 -7.38
C THR A 97 10.11 -9.26 -8.13
N ILE A 98 9.53 -8.06 -7.96
CA ILE A 98 9.91 -6.90 -8.78
C ILE A 98 11.29 -6.36 -8.44
N LYS A 99 11.63 -6.29 -7.14
CA LYS A 99 12.97 -5.85 -6.70
C LYS A 99 14.10 -6.74 -7.22
N SER A 100 13.84 -8.03 -7.48
CA SER A 100 14.84 -8.96 -7.99
C SER A 100 15.28 -8.66 -9.43
N ILE A 101 14.40 -8.08 -10.24
CA ILE A 101 14.66 -7.77 -11.66
C ILE A 101 15.01 -6.31 -11.92
N GLN A 102 14.69 -5.40 -10.97
CA GLN A 102 14.88 -3.95 -11.08
C GLN A 102 14.22 -3.29 -12.31
N ASP A 103 13.27 -3.98 -12.95
CA ASP A 103 12.54 -3.45 -14.09
C ASP A 103 11.34 -2.61 -13.61
N GLN A 104 11.34 -1.34 -14.03
CA GLN A 104 10.39 -0.33 -13.61
C GLN A 104 9.03 -0.47 -14.29
N GLU A 105 8.95 -1.09 -15.47
CA GLU A 105 7.71 -1.22 -16.23
C GLU A 105 6.67 -2.07 -15.47
N TYR A 106 7.14 -3.11 -14.78
CA TYR A 106 6.29 -3.92 -13.91
C TYR A 106 5.76 -3.10 -12.73
N LEU A 107 6.61 -2.30 -12.08
CA LEU A 107 6.16 -1.46 -10.97
C LEU A 107 5.13 -0.41 -11.41
N ILE A 108 5.41 0.27 -12.53
CA ILE A 108 4.51 1.27 -13.12
C ILE A 108 3.16 0.65 -13.46
N SER A 109 3.15 -0.54 -14.07
CA SER A 109 1.89 -1.22 -14.41
C SER A 109 1.08 -1.64 -13.17
N ILE A 110 1.73 -2.09 -12.08
CA ILE A 110 1.05 -2.35 -10.80
C ILE A 110 0.45 -1.05 -10.24
N ILE A 111 1.23 0.03 -10.20
CA ILE A 111 0.77 1.31 -9.66
C ILE A 111 -0.38 1.86 -10.48
N ASN A 112 -0.32 1.79 -11.80
CA ASN A 112 -1.43 2.22 -12.66
C ASN A 112 -2.70 1.41 -12.40
N LEU A 113 -2.57 0.09 -12.23
CA LEU A 113 -3.70 -0.79 -11.91
C LEU A 113 -4.32 -0.43 -10.55
N VAL A 114 -3.50 -0.21 -9.52
CA VAL A 114 -3.99 0.14 -8.18
C VAL A 114 -4.61 1.55 -8.17
N SER A 115 -3.98 2.50 -8.86
CA SER A 115 -4.42 3.90 -8.94
C SER A 115 -5.78 4.06 -9.63
N GLN A 116 -6.12 3.20 -10.60
CA GLN A 116 -7.47 3.18 -11.20
C GLN A 116 -8.57 2.92 -10.17
N HIS A 117 -8.26 2.17 -9.11
CA HIS A 117 -9.20 1.81 -8.04
C HIS A 117 -9.21 2.80 -6.86
N LEU A 118 -8.33 3.81 -6.87
CA LEU A 118 -8.36 4.90 -5.89
C LEU A 118 -9.55 5.84 -6.09
N ILE A 119 -10.03 5.99 -7.32
CA ILE A 119 -11.11 6.94 -7.64
C ILE A 119 -12.49 6.41 -7.21
N VAL A 120 -12.60 5.11 -6.96
CA VAL A 120 -13.85 4.44 -6.60
C VAL A 120 -13.93 4.26 -5.08
N ASN A 121 -14.90 4.93 -4.44
CA ASN A 121 -15.05 4.95 -2.97
C ASN A 121 -14.99 3.57 -2.30
N LYS A 122 -15.60 2.53 -2.90
CA LYS A 122 -15.63 1.16 -2.34
C LYS A 122 -14.23 0.52 -2.29
N THR A 123 -13.37 0.81 -3.26
CA THR A 123 -12.04 0.20 -3.41
C THR A 123 -10.91 1.15 -2.99
N MET A 124 -11.22 2.41 -2.71
CA MET A 124 -10.24 3.45 -2.39
C MET A 124 -9.38 3.09 -1.19
N GLN A 125 -9.98 2.56 -0.12
CA GLN A 125 -9.23 2.17 1.09
C GLN A 125 -8.20 1.08 0.80
N VAL A 126 -8.61 -0.04 0.19
CA VAL A 126 -7.68 -1.14 -0.14
C VAL A 126 -6.61 -0.68 -1.13
N SER A 127 -6.97 0.18 -2.09
CA SER A 127 -6.03 0.69 -3.09
C SER A 127 -4.97 1.59 -2.47
N ALA A 128 -5.36 2.46 -1.54
CA ALA A 128 -4.43 3.29 -0.78
C ALA A 128 -3.48 2.44 0.08
N MET A 129 -4.01 1.41 0.77
CA MET A 129 -3.16 0.46 1.51
C MET A 129 -2.21 -0.32 0.59
N CYS A 130 -2.65 -0.69 -0.61
CA CYS A 130 -1.81 -1.30 -1.63
C CYS A 130 -0.67 -0.37 -2.06
N LEU A 131 -0.96 0.90 -2.35
CA LEU A 131 0.07 1.88 -2.69
C LEU A 131 1.08 2.07 -1.55
N GLN A 132 0.62 2.16 -0.31
CA GLN A 132 1.50 2.20 0.86
C GLN A 132 2.47 1.01 0.87
N GLY A 133 1.95 -0.21 0.71
CA GLY A 133 2.76 -1.43 0.67
C GLY A 133 3.75 -1.42 -0.50
N ILE A 134 3.33 -1.00 -1.68
CA ILE A 134 4.20 -0.88 -2.86
C ILE A 134 5.34 0.10 -2.59
N ILE A 135 5.06 1.30 -2.06
CA ILE A 135 6.05 2.33 -1.76
C ILE A 135 7.10 1.81 -0.77
N GLN A 136 6.65 1.13 0.29
CA GLN A 136 7.54 0.60 1.33
C GLN A 136 8.39 -0.60 0.87
N SER A 137 7.92 -1.34 -0.12
CA SER A 137 8.52 -2.62 -0.55
C SER A 137 9.34 -2.53 -1.83
N SER A 138 9.19 -1.46 -2.61
CA SER A 138 9.84 -1.31 -3.92
C SER A 138 11.26 -0.75 -3.82
N PRO A 139 12.12 -0.97 -4.84
CA PRO A 139 13.41 -0.29 -4.92
C PRO A 139 13.23 1.23 -4.97
N LEU A 140 14.06 1.96 -4.21
CA LEU A 140 13.98 3.42 -4.12
C LEU A 140 14.09 4.08 -5.51
N ASP A 141 15.04 3.65 -6.34
CA ASP A 141 15.24 4.22 -7.69
C ASP A 141 13.98 4.13 -8.55
N CYS A 142 13.21 3.06 -8.41
CA CYS A 142 11.95 2.91 -9.12
C CYS A 142 10.90 3.89 -8.61
N ILE A 143 10.81 4.10 -7.29
CA ILE A 143 9.89 5.09 -6.68
C ILE A 143 10.29 6.51 -7.07
N LEU A 144 11.58 6.84 -7.06
CA LEU A 144 12.06 8.18 -7.40
C LEU A 144 11.73 8.62 -8.83
N ASN A 145 11.66 7.65 -9.76
CA ASN A 145 11.32 7.90 -11.16
C ASN A 145 9.84 8.18 -11.39
N ILE A 146 8.97 7.76 -10.47
CA ILE A 146 7.51 7.88 -10.59
C ILE A 146 6.89 8.71 -9.47
N LYS A 147 7.73 9.30 -8.61
CA LYS A 147 7.30 9.98 -7.38
C LYS A 147 6.31 11.10 -7.67
N ASP A 148 6.52 11.85 -8.76
CA ASP A 148 5.70 13.02 -9.07
C ASP A 148 4.25 12.59 -9.34
N ASP A 149 4.05 11.54 -10.13
CA ASP A 149 2.72 10.97 -10.40
C ASP A 149 2.09 10.42 -9.12
N LEU A 150 2.85 9.69 -8.29
CA LEU A 150 2.36 9.16 -7.01
C LEU A 150 1.92 10.27 -6.06
N VAL A 151 2.74 11.32 -5.90
CA VAL A 151 2.42 12.46 -5.03
C VAL A 151 1.16 13.16 -5.53
N ILE A 152 1.07 13.45 -6.83
CA ILE A 152 -0.09 14.13 -7.42
C ILE A 152 -1.37 13.30 -7.20
N ILE A 153 -1.33 12.00 -7.51
CA ILE A 153 -2.48 11.11 -7.34
C ILE A 153 -2.94 11.12 -5.88
N LEU A 154 -2.02 10.89 -4.94
CA LEU A 154 -2.35 10.79 -3.52
C LEU A 154 -2.84 12.12 -2.92
N ILE A 155 -2.21 13.25 -3.25
CA ILE A 155 -2.66 14.58 -2.80
C ILE A 155 -4.07 14.88 -3.34
N ASN A 156 -4.33 14.57 -4.62
CA ASN A 156 -5.65 14.80 -5.20
C ASN A 156 -6.74 13.97 -4.51
N GLN A 157 -6.44 12.71 -4.16
CA GLN A 157 -7.38 11.90 -3.38
C GLN A 157 -7.56 12.47 -1.97
N ALA A 158 -6.48 12.85 -1.27
CA ALA A 158 -6.57 13.44 0.07
C ALA A 158 -7.38 14.76 0.12
N LYS A 159 -7.38 15.55 -0.98
CA LYS A 159 -8.18 16.78 -1.11
C LYS A 159 -9.67 16.53 -1.30
N SER A 160 -10.06 15.35 -1.73
CA SER A 160 -11.46 15.03 -2.11
C SER A 160 -12.37 14.77 -0.88
N GLY A 161 -11.89 15.12 0.33
CA GLY A 161 -12.31 14.64 1.65
C GLY A 161 -13.78 14.74 2.06
N HIS A 162 -14.66 15.36 1.26
CA HIS A 162 -16.11 15.34 1.53
C HIS A 162 -16.82 14.06 1.04
N PHE A 163 -16.18 13.27 0.18
CA PHE A 163 -16.79 12.08 -0.43
C PHE A 163 -16.14 10.76 -0.01
N ILE A 164 -15.21 10.80 0.95
CA ILE A 164 -14.34 9.67 1.31
C ILE A 164 -14.75 9.10 2.67
N THR A 165 -14.72 7.78 2.80
CA THR A 165 -14.93 7.12 4.10
C THR A 165 -13.74 7.36 5.02
N GLU A 166 -13.98 7.40 6.32
CA GLU A 166 -12.96 7.62 7.34
C GLU A 166 -11.70 6.73 7.18
N GLY A 167 -11.91 5.43 7.00
CA GLY A 167 -10.81 4.48 6.80
C GLY A 167 -10.05 4.66 5.49
N ALA A 168 -10.70 5.14 4.43
CA ALA A 168 -10.05 5.45 3.16
C ALA A 168 -9.16 6.70 3.30
N GLN A 169 -9.64 7.76 3.96
CA GLN A 169 -8.84 8.96 4.23
C GLN A 169 -7.58 8.61 5.03
N GLU A 170 -7.72 7.83 6.11
CA GLU A 170 -6.58 7.37 6.90
C GLU A 170 -5.57 6.58 6.05
N SER A 171 -6.06 5.69 5.19
CA SER A 171 -5.19 4.87 4.32
C SER A 171 -4.45 5.70 3.26
N ILE A 172 -5.10 6.74 2.72
CA ILE A 172 -4.46 7.70 1.79
C ILE A 172 -3.35 8.48 2.50
N LEU A 173 -3.61 8.97 3.72
CA LEU A 173 -2.61 9.68 4.53
C LEU A 173 -1.45 8.76 4.93
N MET A 174 -1.71 7.48 5.24
CA MET A 174 -0.65 6.49 5.48
C MET A 174 0.21 6.24 4.23
N ALA A 175 -0.39 6.17 3.04
CA ALA A 175 0.35 6.05 1.79
C ALA A 175 1.19 7.30 1.50
N LEU A 176 0.65 8.50 1.75
CA LEU A 176 1.39 9.76 1.64
C LEU A 176 2.56 9.81 2.62
N LEU A 177 2.35 9.43 3.89
CA LEU A 177 3.43 9.38 4.88
C LEU A 177 4.54 8.42 4.43
N ALA A 178 4.18 7.23 3.95
CA ALA A 178 5.16 6.29 3.41
C ALA A 178 5.95 6.89 2.25
N LEU A 179 5.30 7.65 1.37
CA LEU A 179 5.97 8.32 0.26
C LEU A 179 6.90 9.44 0.72
N ILE A 180 6.46 10.28 1.68
CA ILE A 180 7.28 11.34 2.28
C ILE A 180 8.54 10.76 2.91
N ILE A 181 8.41 9.67 3.68
CA ILE A 181 9.56 8.98 4.29
C ILE A 181 10.45 8.36 3.21
N CYS A 182 9.88 7.86 2.12
CA CYS A 182 10.64 7.20 1.05
C CYS A 182 11.48 8.19 0.22
N ILE A 183 10.93 9.37 -0.11
CA ILE A 183 11.59 10.34 -1.01
C ILE A 183 12.17 11.56 -0.30
N GLU A 184 11.88 11.71 1.00
CA GLU A 184 12.40 12.71 1.92
C GLU A 184 12.38 14.14 1.33
N GLU A 185 13.55 14.77 1.19
CA GLU A 185 13.74 16.11 0.66
C GLU A 185 13.12 16.32 -0.73
N GLN A 186 13.02 15.27 -1.54
CA GLN A 186 12.41 15.36 -2.86
C GLN A 186 10.90 15.60 -2.80
N PHE A 187 10.28 15.44 -1.62
CA PHE A 187 8.88 15.79 -1.41
C PHE A 187 8.67 17.30 -1.20
N ARG A 188 9.72 18.08 -0.86
CA ARG A 188 9.63 19.51 -0.52
C ARG A 188 8.79 20.35 -1.49
N PRO A 189 8.88 20.21 -2.83
CA PRO A 189 8.05 20.99 -3.77
C PRO A 189 6.54 20.81 -3.60
N TYR A 190 6.13 19.72 -2.95
CA TYR A 190 4.74 19.34 -2.74
C TYR A 190 4.21 19.69 -1.34
N ALA A 191 5.09 20.08 -0.42
CA ALA A 191 4.75 20.36 0.99
C ALA A 191 3.62 21.37 1.13
N LYS A 192 3.72 22.52 0.43
CA LYS A 192 2.69 23.56 0.38
C LYS A 192 1.28 23.08 0.02
N ASN A 193 1.17 21.96 -0.71
CA ASN A 193 -0.12 21.40 -1.13
C ASN A 193 -0.71 20.43 -0.10
N ILE A 194 0.12 19.82 0.75
CA ILE A 194 -0.34 18.83 1.75
C ILE A 194 -0.59 19.48 3.11
N VAL A 195 0.20 20.48 3.52
CA VAL A 195 0.08 21.09 4.86
C VAL A 195 -1.34 21.61 5.16
N PRO A 196 -2.04 22.32 4.25
CA PRO A 196 -3.42 22.75 4.50
C PRO A 196 -4.38 21.58 4.76
N ILE A 197 -4.17 20.46 4.07
CA ILE A 197 -4.98 19.24 4.22
C ILE A 197 -4.75 18.63 5.61
N LEU A 198 -3.51 18.60 6.08
CA LEU A 198 -3.18 18.10 7.42
C LEU A 198 -3.82 18.97 8.51
N VAL A 199 -3.73 20.29 8.38
CA VAL A 199 -4.35 21.23 9.32
C VAL A 199 -5.87 21.02 9.39
N GLN A 200 -6.54 20.80 8.26
CA GLN A 200 -7.97 20.49 8.23
C GLN A 200 -8.28 19.15 8.93
N ASN A 201 -7.47 18.12 8.69
CA ASN A 201 -7.67 16.80 9.31
C ASN A 201 -7.37 16.79 10.82
N LEU A 202 -6.59 17.73 11.36
CA LEU A 202 -6.40 17.89 12.81
C LEU A 202 -7.69 18.28 13.55
N VAL A 203 -8.60 19.01 12.89
CA VAL A 203 -9.90 19.42 13.47
C VAL A 203 -10.83 18.21 13.61
N GLY A 204 -10.67 17.20 12.75
CA GLY A 204 -11.40 15.94 12.82
C GLY A 204 -10.91 15.03 13.96
N GLN A 205 -11.75 14.08 14.38
CA GLN A 205 -11.30 12.95 15.21
C GLN A 205 -10.62 11.88 14.35
N THR A 206 -11.04 11.77 13.09
CA THR A 206 -10.62 10.74 12.15
C THR A 206 -9.27 11.07 11.54
N ALA A 207 -8.39 10.06 11.45
CA ALA A 207 -7.02 10.19 10.92
C ALA A 207 -6.13 11.23 11.65
N ARG A 208 -6.53 11.69 12.84
CA ARG A 208 -5.77 12.66 13.65
C ARG A 208 -4.37 12.16 13.98
N LYS A 209 -4.24 10.89 14.38
CA LYS A 209 -2.94 10.29 14.73
C LYS A 209 -1.97 10.33 13.56
N ILE A 210 -2.39 9.81 12.40
CA ILE A 210 -1.53 9.81 11.20
C ILE A 210 -1.22 11.23 10.72
N THR A 211 -2.16 12.17 10.89
CA THR A 211 -1.95 13.58 10.58
C THR A 211 -0.86 14.19 11.47
N ILE A 212 -0.86 13.91 12.77
CA ILE A 212 0.20 14.34 13.69
C ILE A 212 1.55 13.73 13.29
N ASP A 213 1.58 12.43 12.97
CA ASP A 213 2.81 11.75 12.52
C ASP A 213 3.36 12.39 11.24
N MET A 214 2.50 12.77 10.30
CA MET A 214 2.87 13.49 9.08
C MET A 214 3.41 14.89 9.37
N ILE A 215 2.75 15.67 10.22
CA ILE A 215 3.23 17.00 10.61
C ILE A 215 4.59 16.91 11.30
N TYR A 216 4.78 15.94 12.20
CA TYR A 216 6.07 15.70 12.84
C TYR A 216 7.14 15.36 11.81
N THR A 217 6.85 14.43 10.89
CA THR A 217 7.77 14.01 9.83
C THR A 217 8.15 15.19 8.92
N LEU A 218 7.17 15.99 8.49
CA LEU A 218 7.41 17.22 7.73
C LEU A 218 8.21 18.25 8.52
N GLY A 219 7.99 18.36 9.84
CA GLY A 219 8.76 19.26 10.70
C GLY A 219 10.23 18.87 10.81
N VAL A 220 10.51 17.57 10.83
CA VAL A 220 11.88 17.03 10.86
C VAL A 220 12.59 17.22 9.52
N LEU A 221 11.93 16.96 8.39
CA LEU A 221 12.54 17.01 7.06
C LEU A 221 12.53 18.43 6.47
N MET A 222 11.43 19.14 6.59
CA MET A 222 11.15 20.40 5.87
C MET A 222 10.39 21.40 6.74
N GLY A 223 10.93 21.68 7.94
CA GLY A 223 10.28 22.54 8.93
C GLY A 223 9.89 23.94 8.44
N GLU A 224 10.67 24.53 7.52
CA GLU A 224 10.38 25.84 6.90
C GLU A 224 9.03 25.88 6.18
N GLU A 225 8.59 24.75 5.61
CA GLU A 225 7.29 24.65 4.91
C GLU A 225 6.10 24.70 5.88
N LEU A 226 6.33 24.47 7.18
CA LEU A 226 5.32 24.52 8.23
C LEU A 226 5.21 25.89 8.92
N GLU A 227 6.16 26.80 8.73
CA GLU A 227 6.25 28.06 9.49
C GLU A 227 4.96 28.89 9.42
N GLN A 228 4.37 28.96 8.23
CA GLN A 228 3.13 29.69 7.96
C GLN A 228 1.89 29.11 8.66
N TYR A 229 1.97 27.87 9.14
CA TYR A 229 0.88 27.17 9.83
C TYR A 229 1.23 26.85 11.29
N LEU A 230 2.40 27.26 11.78
CA LEU A 230 2.96 26.81 13.06
C LEU A 230 2.03 27.11 14.24
N ASP A 231 1.56 28.35 14.35
CA ASP A 231 0.67 28.77 15.44
C ASP A 231 -0.63 27.95 15.44
N GLN A 232 -1.23 27.77 14.27
CA GLN A 232 -2.46 26.99 14.10
C GLN A 232 -2.23 25.51 14.45
N ILE A 233 -1.13 24.91 14.00
CA ILE A 233 -0.78 23.52 14.31
C ILE A 233 -0.59 23.34 15.81
N VAL A 234 0.17 24.24 16.47
CA VAL A 234 0.44 24.17 17.91
C VAL A 234 -0.85 24.31 18.72
N GLU A 235 -1.74 25.22 18.32
CA GLU A 235 -3.05 25.38 18.97
C GLU A 235 -3.91 24.12 18.82
N LEU A 236 -4.05 23.60 17.60
CA LEU A 236 -4.86 22.41 17.33
C LEU A 236 -4.32 21.16 18.04
N VAL A 237 -2.99 20.97 18.08
CA VAL A 237 -2.37 19.85 18.80
C VAL A 237 -2.59 19.97 20.31
N LYS A 238 -2.60 21.19 20.88
CA LYS A 238 -2.91 21.39 22.31
C LYS A 238 -4.34 20.98 22.63
N ILE A 239 -5.30 21.41 21.80
CA ILE A 239 -6.71 21.02 21.95
C ILE A 239 -6.82 19.49 21.89
N CYS A 240 -6.21 18.87 20.89
CA CYS A 240 -6.22 17.42 20.70
C CYS A 240 -5.59 16.61 21.84
N ARG A 241 -4.73 17.20 22.69
CA ARG A 241 -4.12 16.54 23.86
C ARG A 241 -5.00 16.60 25.11
N CYS A 242 -5.94 17.54 25.14
CA CYS A 242 -6.83 17.76 26.28
C CYS A 242 -8.16 17.00 26.15
N ASP A 243 -8.49 16.51 24.95
CA ASP A 243 -9.60 15.60 24.63
C ASP A 243 -9.16 14.13 24.69
#